data_AF-A0A168SRC7-F1
#
_entry.id   AF-A0A168SRC7-F1
#
_cell.length_a   1.000
_cell.length_b   1.000
_cell.length_c   1.000
_cell.angle_alpha   90.00
_cell.angle_beta   90.00
_cell.angle_gamma   90.00
#
_symmetry.space_group_name_H-M   'P 1'
#
loop_
_entity.id
_entity.type
_entity.pdbx_description
1 polymer ?
#
loop_
_entity_poly.entity_id
_entity_poly.type
_entity_poly.pdbx_seq_one_letter_code
_entity_poly.pdbx_strand_id
1 'polypeptide(L)'
;MKKYGSIAAQKQTQHLSQAERDLLQSDRPGYGTRSKIEVAFNLVNATVGAGIIGLPFAIAHTGFILGIFVSIFVAILSQVGLYMVVLAGQRVGIYKFALLVEYLLGRTGYHFLNFMIFVQAGGACISYFILLGDTMPILLDPYLPTFEIVSNRTLVVCFIGIFCALGFETATKQPNQVQHYTVTFVLFFFILLGGITVRSLGKVYGLVGGISATTLAFILPSMAYWVTSKHYRHSRKLSNASSSSSSSATPTVATAAAAFTSSIEPTLTQSSTLYHGISSSNNTYSGYYLTTTEDKQPIWDVASTSSSSRTPYYVDEEDASTVGGDPLSDGEMDDEDDDQIGKPTLFLDIMAVILFIWGFVVMVLSVSSVLSQD
;
A
#
# COMPACT_ATOMS: atom_id res chain seq x y z
N MET A 1 21.96 55.20 -1.20
CA MET A 1 20.55 55.26 -1.68
C MET A 1 20.00 53.85 -1.81
N LYS A 2 18.92 53.57 -1.05
CA LYS A 2 17.86 52.53 -1.17
C LYS A 2 18.18 51.11 -1.71
N LYS A 3 17.97 50.14 -0.80
CA LYS A 3 17.69 48.70 -0.99
C LYS A 3 16.70 48.43 -2.14
N TYR A 4 17.00 47.44 -2.97
CA TYR A 4 16.03 46.62 -3.70
C TYR A 4 16.48 45.16 -3.73
N GLY A 5 15.71 44.29 -3.06
CA GLY A 5 15.39 42.97 -3.61
C GLY A 5 16.28 41.76 -3.32
N SER A 6 16.95 41.65 -2.16
CA SER A 6 17.26 40.30 -1.67
C SER A 6 15.97 39.71 -1.10
N ILE A 7 15.27 38.86 -1.87
CA ILE A 7 14.40 37.89 -1.23
C ILE A 7 15.36 36.95 -0.52
N ALA A 8 15.48 37.11 0.80
CA ALA A 8 15.94 36.02 1.63
C ALA A 8 14.97 34.88 1.32
N ALA A 9 15.40 33.91 0.53
CA ALA A 9 14.75 32.61 0.55
C ALA A 9 14.79 32.23 2.03
N GLN A 10 13.64 32.27 2.69
CA GLN A 10 13.41 31.45 3.87
C GLN A 10 13.56 30.01 3.37
N LYS A 11 14.81 29.57 3.21
CA LYS A 11 15.19 28.18 3.37
C LYS A 11 15.04 27.93 4.85
N GLN A 12 13.78 27.88 5.28
CA GLN A 12 13.41 27.29 6.52
C GLN A 12 13.64 25.80 6.26
N THR A 13 14.90 25.38 6.35
CA THR A 13 15.28 24.00 6.55
C THR A 13 14.73 23.66 7.92
N GLN A 14 13.41 23.50 8.04
CA GLN A 14 12.84 22.75 9.14
C GLN A 14 13.56 21.41 9.06
N HIS A 15 14.37 21.12 10.06
CA HIS A 15 14.96 19.81 10.22
C HIS A 15 13.79 18.85 10.45
N LEU A 16 13.27 18.27 9.37
CA LEU A 16 12.14 17.35 9.44
C LEU A 16 12.49 16.26 10.43
N SER A 17 11.63 16.05 11.40
CA SER A 17 11.76 14.92 12.31
C SER A 17 11.72 13.62 11.51
N GLN A 18 12.33 12.56 12.06
CA GLN A 18 12.29 11.24 11.44
C GLN A 18 10.86 10.78 11.11
N ALA A 19 9.91 11.09 12.00
CA ALA A 19 8.50 10.79 11.80
C ALA A 19 7.88 11.56 10.62
N GLU A 20 8.22 12.85 10.45
CA GLU A 20 7.73 13.64 9.31
C GLU A 20 8.33 13.15 7.99
N ARG A 21 9.61 12.74 7.97
CA ARG A 21 10.23 12.12 6.80
C ARG A 21 9.55 10.80 6.42
N ASP A 22 9.31 9.94 7.41
CA ASP A 22 8.63 8.65 7.20
C ASP A 22 7.18 8.87 6.69
N LEU A 23 6.46 9.88 7.20
CA LEU A 23 5.13 10.25 6.71
C LEU A 23 5.17 10.72 5.26
N LEU A 24 6.08 11.64 4.90
CA LEU A 24 6.21 12.15 3.55
C LEU A 24 6.65 11.08 2.55
N GLN A 25 7.52 10.17 2.97
CA GLN A 25 7.99 9.05 2.15
C GLN A 25 6.84 8.11 1.74
N SER A 26 5.75 8.06 2.52
CA SER A 26 4.57 7.25 2.19
C SER A 26 3.74 7.84 1.04
N ASP A 27 3.79 9.17 0.86
CA ASP A 27 3.04 9.88 -0.18
C ASP A 27 3.87 10.08 -1.45
N ARG A 28 5.19 10.31 -1.32
CA ARG A 28 6.10 10.61 -2.43
C ARG A 28 7.53 10.16 -2.14
N PRO A 29 8.30 9.75 -3.16
CA PRO A 29 9.69 9.36 -2.99
C PRO A 29 10.59 10.56 -2.63
N GLY A 30 11.77 10.28 -2.10
CA GLY A 30 12.81 11.29 -1.81
C GLY A 30 13.04 11.58 -0.33
N TYR A 31 12.26 11.00 0.57
CA TYR A 31 12.35 11.18 2.03
C TYR A 31 12.77 9.91 2.79
N GLY A 32 13.10 8.83 2.07
CA GLY A 32 13.44 7.54 2.64
C GLY A 32 14.82 7.54 3.30
N THR A 33 14.87 7.12 4.57
CA THR A 33 16.11 7.06 5.35
C THR A 33 16.54 5.64 5.70
N ARG A 34 15.77 4.63 5.27
CA ARG A 34 15.93 3.22 5.68
C ARG A 34 16.84 2.48 4.72
N SER A 35 17.70 1.61 5.26
CA SER A 35 18.55 0.76 4.44
C SER A 35 17.73 -0.30 3.68
N LYS A 36 18.26 -0.80 2.55
CA LYS A 36 17.62 -1.88 1.77
C LYS A 36 17.41 -3.15 2.62
N ILE A 37 18.34 -3.42 3.55
CA ILE A 37 18.30 -4.56 4.45
C ILE A 37 17.17 -4.39 5.47
N GLU A 38 17.02 -3.20 6.06
CA GLU A 38 15.88 -2.90 6.95
C GLU A 38 14.54 -3.08 6.25
N VAL A 39 14.41 -2.56 5.01
CA VAL A 39 13.19 -2.71 4.22
C VAL A 39 12.90 -4.18 3.92
N ALA A 40 13.93 -4.98 3.59
CA ALA A 40 13.78 -6.41 3.35
C ALA A 40 13.33 -7.17 4.61
N PHE A 41 13.95 -6.93 5.77
CA PHE A 41 13.52 -7.55 7.02
C PHE A 41 12.12 -7.11 7.44
N ASN A 42 11.77 -5.84 7.21
CA ASN A 42 10.41 -5.36 7.46
C ASN A 42 9.38 -6.07 6.58
N LEU A 43 9.72 -6.33 5.31
CA LEU A 43 8.88 -7.11 4.39
C LEU A 43 8.76 -8.58 4.84
N VAL A 44 9.84 -9.20 5.31
CA VAL A 44 9.81 -10.57 5.87
C VAL A 44 8.90 -10.61 7.11
N ASN A 45 9.04 -9.65 8.03
CA ASN A 45 8.19 -9.58 9.22
C ASN A 45 6.70 -9.36 8.88
N ALA A 46 6.41 -8.63 7.80
CA ALA A 46 5.04 -8.41 7.35
C ALA A 46 4.43 -9.62 6.63
N THR A 47 5.24 -10.52 6.08
CA THR A 47 4.79 -11.68 5.29
C THR A 47 4.77 -12.98 6.11
N VAL A 48 5.68 -13.14 7.06
CA VAL A 48 5.73 -14.31 7.95
C VAL A 48 4.66 -14.16 9.03
N GLY A 49 3.51 -14.80 8.81
CA GLY A 49 2.41 -14.87 9.76
C GLY A 49 2.11 -16.28 10.27
N ALA A 50 0.95 -16.45 10.93
CA ALA A 50 0.47 -17.74 11.44
C ALA A 50 0.38 -18.84 10.35
N GLY A 51 0.30 -18.45 9.07
CA GLY A 51 0.26 -19.38 7.93
C GLY A 51 1.49 -20.28 7.80
N ILE A 52 2.65 -19.87 8.34
CA ILE A 52 3.88 -20.67 8.29
C ILE A 52 3.75 -22.02 9.00
N ILE A 53 2.89 -22.08 10.03
CA ILE A 53 2.64 -23.29 10.82
C ILE A 53 1.86 -24.34 9.99
N GLY A 54 1.09 -23.90 9.00
CA GLY A 54 0.35 -24.77 8.09
C GLY A 54 1.19 -25.31 6.93
N LEU A 55 2.36 -24.73 6.64
CA LEU A 55 3.19 -25.12 5.49
C LEU A 55 3.71 -26.56 5.55
N PRO A 56 4.26 -27.06 6.67
CA PRO A 56 4.71 -28.45 6.75
C PRO A 56 3.58 -29.45 6.48
N PHE A 57 2.39 -29.18 7.03
CA PHE A 57 1.20 -29.97 6.80
C PHE A 57 0.78 -29.97 5.32
N ALA A 58 0.77 -28.80 4.67
CA ALA A 58 0.45 -28.68 3.24
C ALA A 58 1.44 -29.43 2.34
N ILE A 59 2.75 -29.34 2.66
CA ILE A 59 3.81 -30.07 1.93
C ILE A 59 3.68 -31.58 2.16
N ALA A 60 3.35 -32.01 3.37
CA ALA A 60 3.13 -33.43 3.66
C ALA A 60 1.95 -34.01 2.84
N HIS A 61 0.87 -33.26 2.67
CA HIS A 61 -0.30 -33.69 1.88
C HIS A 61 -0.10 -33.60 0.36
N THR A 62 0.70 -32.65 -0.10
CA THR A 62 0.99 -32.46 -1.54
C THR A 62 2.14 -33.37 -2.02
N GLY A 63 2.93 -33.91 -1.09
CA GLY A 63 4.18 -34.61 -1.32
C GLY A 63 5.36 -33.64 -1.34
N PHE A 64 6.49 -34.06 -0.75
CA PHE A 64 7.62 -33.17 -0.48
C PHE A 64 8.16 -32.44 -1.72
N ILE A 65 8.52 -33.18 -2.78
CA ILE A 65 9.11 -32.60 -4.00
C ILE A 65 8.13 -31.66 -4.69
N LEU A 66 6.87 -32.10 -4.86
CA LEU A 66 5.84 -31.29 -5.50
C LEU A 66 5.52 -30.04 -4.67
N GLY A 67 5.43 -30.17 -3.34
CA GLY A 67 5.19 -29.07 -2.41
C GLY A 67 6.29 -28.00 -2.48
N ILE A 68 7.57 -28.39 -2.56
CA ILE A 68 8.67 -27.44 -2.77
C ILE A 68 8.56 -26.77 -4.14
N PHE A 69 8.29 -27.51 -5.21
CA PHE A 69 8.13 -26.94 -6.54
C PHE A 69 7.00 -25.90 -6.60
N VAL A 70 5.83 -26.24 -6.05
CA VAL A 70 4.68 -25.32 -5.97
C VAL A 70 5.02 -24.10 -5.10
N SER A 71 5.75 -24.28 -4.00
CA SER A 71 6.19 -23.16 -3.14
C SER A 71 7.11 -22.18 -3.88
N ILE A 72 8.08 -22.69 -4.63
CA ILE A 72 8.99 -21.87 -5.46
C ILE A 72 8.18 -21.15 -6.55
N PHE A 73 7.26 -21.84 -7.20
CA PHE A 73 6.40 -21.25 -8.23
C PHE A 73 5.56 -20.10 -7.67
N VAL A 74 4.90 -20.30 -6.52
CA VAL A 74 4.12 -19.24 -5.85
C VAL A 74 5.01 -18.10 -5.38
N ALA A 75 6.24 -18.37 -4.93
CA ALA A 75 7.20 -17.33 -4.57
C ALA A 75 7.58 -16.45 -5.77
N ILE A 76 7.83 -17.04 -6.94
CA ILE A 76 8.10 -16.31 -8.19
C ILE A 76 6.89 -15.44 -8.57
N LEU A 77 5.68 -16.00 -8.54
CA LEU A 77 4.46 -15.24 -8.84
C LEU A 77 4.26 -14.07 -7.87
N SER A 78 4.48 -14.29 -6.58
CA SER A 78 4.37 -13.26 -5.54
C SER A 78 5.38 -12.14 -5.75
N GLN A 79 6.62 -12.47 -6.10
CA GLN A 79 7.65 -11.48 -6.43
C GLN A 79 7.28 -10.64 -7.65
N VAL A 80 6.73 -11.28 -8.69
CA VAL A 80 6.26 -10.56 -9.89
C VAL A 80 5.06 -9.66 -9.57
N GLY A 81 4.12 -10.13 -8.75
CA GLY A 81 2.99 -9.33 -8.28
C GLY A 81 3.43 -8.09 -7.51
N LEU A 82 4.35 -8.24 -6.55
CA LEU A 82 4.92 -7.12 -5.81
C LEU A 82 5.59 -6.11 -6.76
N TYR A 83 6.42 -6.59 -7.69
CA TYR A 83 7.07 -5.75 -8.68
C TYR A 83 6.06 -4.98 -9.55
N MET A 84 4.96 -5.63 -9.97
CA MET A 84 3.91 -4.99 -10.76
C MET A 84 3.19 -3.86 -10.03
N VAL A 85 2.92 -4.00 -8.73
CA VAL A 85 2.30 -2.92 -7.92
C VAL A 85 3.26 -1.74 -7.80
N VAL A 86 4.53 -2.00 -7.47
CA VAL A 86 5.55 -0.95 -7.37
C VAL A 86 5.69 -0.21 -8.69
N LEU A 87 5.76 -0.95 -9.80
CA LEU A 87 5.87 -0.37 -11.14
C LEU A 87 4.63 0.43 -11.55
N ALA A 88 3.43 -0.06 -11.21
CA ALA A 88 2.19 0.67 -11.47
C ALA A 88 2.13 1.98 -10.69
N GLY A 89 2.56 1.98 -9.41
CA GLY A 89 2.64 3.18 -8.60
C GLY A 89 3.64 4.20 -9.15
N GLN A 90 4.83 3.74 -9.58
CA GLN A 90 5.84 4.59 -10.21
C GLN A 90 5.35 5.23 -11.51
N ARG A 91 4.63 4.49 -12.36
CA ARG A 91 4.09 5.01 -13.63
C ARG A 91 3.05 6.12 -13.47
N VAL A 92 2.30 6.11 -12.38
CA VAL A 92 1.20 7.07 -12.13
C VAL A 92 1.61 8.14 -11.10
N GLY A 93 2.69 7.92 -10.35
CA GLY A 93 3.09 8.78 -9.23
C GLY A 93 2.23 8.61 -7.98
N ILE A 94 1.58 7.45 -7.81
CA ILE A 94 0.74 7.14 -6.64
C ILE A 94 1.33 5.95 -5.88
N TYR A 95 1.78 6.17 -4.65
CA TYR A 95 2.55 5.19 -3.87
C TYR A 95 1.74 4.51 -2.76
N LYS A 96 0.51 4.99 -2.48
CA LYS A 96 -0.45 4.33 -1.59
C LYS A 96 -1.30 3.33 -2.39
N PHE A 97 -1.33 2.08 -1.94
CA PHE A 97 -2.05 1.01 -2.67
C PHE A 97 -3.56 1.27 -2.78
N ALA A 98 -4.19 1.82 -1.73
CA ALA A 98 -5.60 2.23 -1.74
C ALA A 98 -5.90 3.28 -2.80
N LEU A 99 -5.10 4.34 -2.86
CA LEU A 99 -5.25 5.39 -3.86
C LEU A 99 -4.91 4.90 -5.27
N LEU A 100 -3.95 3.99 -5.40
CA LEU A 100 -3.64 3.36 -6.67
C LEU A 100 -4.86 2.58 -7.18
N VAL A 101 -5.51 1.76 -6.34
CA VAL A 101 -6.73 1.05 -6.74
C VAL A 101 -7.92 1.99 -6.98
N GLU A 102 -8.00 3.11 -6.26
CA GLU A 102 -8.98 4.17 -6.56
C GLU A 102 -8.79 4.75 -7.96
N TYR A 103 -7.54 5.02 -8.36
CA TYR A 103 -7.21 5.48 -9.70
C TYR A 103 -7.59 4.44 -10.78
N LEU A 104 -7.45 3.15 -10.46
CA LEU A 104 -7.67 2.05 -11.41
C LEU A 104 -9.14 1.68 -11.61
N LEU A 105 -9.92 1.66 -10.52
CA LEU A 105 -11.29 1.13 -10.46
C LEU A 105 -12.32 2.16 -9.99
N GLY A 106 -11.88 3.38 -9.70
CA GLY A 106 -12.70 4.41 -9.09
C GLY A 106 -12.91 4.18 -7.59
N ARG A 107 -13.80 4.99 -7.03
CA ARG A 107 -14.10 5.02 -5.59
C ARG A 107 -14.65 3.70 -5.03
N THR A 108 -15.32 2.91 -5.86
CA THR A 108 -15.77 1.56 -5.50
C THR A 108 -14.58 0.62 -5.26
N GLY A 109 -13.53 0.73 -6.08
CA GLY A 109 -12.28 0.00 -5.90
C GLY A 109 -11.56 0.34 -4.61
N TYR A 110 -11.53 1.61 -4.22
CA TYR A 110 -10.95 2.06 -2.95
C TYR A 110 -11.61 1.37 -1.76
N HIS A 111 -12.95 1.37 -1.69
CA HIS A 111 -13.68 0.74 -0.60
C HIS A 111 -13.56 -0.79 -0.65
N PHE A 112 -13.59 -1.39 -1.84
CA PHE A 112 -13.39 -2.82 -2.02
C PHE A 112 -12.01 -3.28 -1.53
N LEU A 113 -10.94 -2.56 -1.89
CA LEU A 113 -9.59 -2.86 -1.42
C LEU A 113 -9.52 -2.81 0.11
N ASN A 114 -9.96 -1.71 0.71
CA ASN A 114 -9.91 -1.54 2.16
C ASN A 114 -10.72 -2.63 2.88
N PHE A 115 -11.86 -3.04 2.32
CA PHE A 115 -12.64 -4.16 2.84
C PHE A 115 -11.88 -5.49 2.73
N MET A 116 -11.22 -5.78 1.61
CA MET A 116 -10.38 -6.99 1.47
C MET A 116 -9.20 -6.99 2.44
N ILE A 117 -8.53 -5.84 2.65
CA ILE A 117 -7.46 -5.68 3.64
C ILE A 117 -8.00 -5.93 5.05
N PHE A 118 -9.18 -5.40 5.37
CA PHE A 118 -9.83 -5.64 6.65
C PHE A 118 -10.14 -7.12 6.88
N VAL A 119 -10.70 -7.81 5.88
CA VAL A 119 -10.96 -9.27 5.95
C VAL A 119 -9.67 -10.05 6.13
N GLN A 120 -8.61 -9.68 5.40
CA GLN A 120 -7.30 -10.31 5.51
C GLN A 120 -6.69 -10.16 6.90
N ALA A 121 -6.69 -8.93 7.44
CA ALA A 121 -6.17 -8.64 8.77
C ALA A 121 -7.00 -9.35 9.87
N GLY A 122 -8.32 -9.26 9.77
CA GLY A 122 -9.23 -9.94 10.71
C GLY A 122 -9.04 -11.45 10.72
N GLY A 123 -8.91 -12.09 9.55
CA GLY A 123 -8.64 -13.51 9.45
C GLY A 123 -7.28 -13.91 10.01
N ALA A 124 -6.25 -13.08 9.84
CA ALA A 124 -4.95 -13.28 10.48
C ALA A 124 -5.06 -13.24 12.01
N CYS A 125 -5.77 -12.24 12.56
CA CYS A 125 -6.03 -12.14 14.00
C CYS A 125 -6.81 -13.34 14.54
N ILE A 126 -7.87 -13.77 13.86
CA ILE A 126 -8.63 -14.98 14.23
C ILE A 126 -7.70 -16.19 14.26
N SER A 127 -6.83 -16.35 13.26
CA SER A 127 -5.89 -17.47 13.19
C SER A 127 -4.90 -17.47 14.36
N TYR A 128 -4.42 -16.30 14.79
CA TYR A 128 -3.59 -16.20 15.99
C TYR A 128 -4.34 -16.59 17.26
N PHE A 129 -5.61 -16.20 17.42
CA PHE A 129 -6.41 -16.64 18.56
C PHE A 129 -6.68 -18.15 18.56
N ILE A 130 -6.91 -18.74 17.39
CA ILE A 130 -7.06 -20.19 17.27
C ILE A 130 -5.76 -20.88 17.71
N LEU A 131 -4.62 -20.42 17.18
CA LEU A 131 -3.31 -20.97 17.54
C LEU A 131 -3.03 -20.87 19.04
N LEU A 132 -3.29 -19.70 19.64
CA LEU A 132 -3.13 -19.50 21.08
C LEU A 132 -4.04 -20.46 21.87
N GLY A 133 -5.30 -20.60 21.46
CA GLY A 133 -6.24 -21.51 22.13
C GLY A 133 -5.86 -22.98 22.03
N ASP A 134 -5.20 -23.39 20.96
CA ASP A 134 -4.81 -24.79 20.75
C ASP A 134 -3.46 -25.11 21.41
N THR A 135 -2.55 -24.15 21.48
CA THR A 135 -1.18 -24.37 22.01
C THR A 135 -1.06 -24.05 23.49
N MET A 136 -1.67 -22.96 23.98
CA MET A 136 -1.46 -22.49 25.35
C MET A 136 -1.93 -23.48 26.41
N PRO A 137 -3.12 -24.12 26.31
CA PRO A 137 -3.52 -25.15 27.26
C PRO A 137 -2.49 -26.29 27.35
N ILE A 138 -2.01 -26.78 26.21
CA ILE A 138 -1.03 -27.89 26.14
C ILE A 138 0.30 -27.49 26.80
N LEU A 139 0.74 -26.25 26.60
CA LEU A 139 2.00 -25.75 27.15
C LEU A 139 1.91 -25.46 28.66
N LEU A 140 0.74 -25.05 29.15
CA LEU A 140 0.54 -24.62 30.55
C LEU A 140 0.08 -25.76 31.47
N ASP A 141 -0.61 -26.77 30.95
CA ASP A 141 -1.16 -27.90 31.72
C ASP A 141 -0.10 -28.65 32.58
N PRO A 142 1.14 -28.89 32.10
CA PRO A 142 2.18 -29.52 32.92
C PRO A 142 2.65 -28.68 34.11
N TYR A 143 2.53 -27.36 34.04
CA TYR A 143 3.05 -26.43 35.05
C TYR A 143 1.98 -25.95 36.02
N LEU A 144 0.72 -25.89 35.59
CA LEU A 144 -0.42 -25.35 36.35
C LEU A 144 -1.63 -26.29 36.35
N PRO A 145 -1.48 -27.58 36.73
CA PRO A 145 -2.54 -28.58 36.60
C PRO A 145 -3.76 -28.34 37.52
N THR A 146 -3.60 -27.51 38.56
CA THR A 146 -4.65 -27.25 39.56
C THR A 146 -5.70 -26.23 39.09
N PHE A 147 -5.42 -25.46 38.04
CA PHE A 147 -6.32 -24.39 37.59
C PHE A 147 -7.18 -24.83 36.41
N GLU A 148 -8.49 -25.04 36.62
CA GLU A 148 -9.46 -25.42 35.57
C GLU A 148 -9.51 -24.41 34.40
N ILE A 149 -9.14 -23.15 34.65
CA ILE A 149 -8.99 -22.12 33.60
C ILE A 149 -7.97 -22.56 32.53
N VAL A 150 -6.89 -23.22 32.93
CA VAL A 150 -5.77 -23.58 32.04
C VAL A 150 -6.14 -24.72 31.11
N SER A 151 -6.93 -25.68 31.59
CA SER A 151 -7.37 -26.84 30.79
C SER A 151 -8.48 -26.49 29.79
N ASN A 152 -9.23 -25.39 30.00
CA ASN A 152 -10.30 -24.99 29.10
C ASN A 152 -9.82 -23.96 28.06
N ARG A 153 -9.65 -24.42 26.81
CA ARG A 153 -9.32 -23.59 25.64
C ARG A 153 -10.06 -22.25 25.60
N THR A 154 -11.38 -22.26 25.81
CA THR A 154 -12.20 -21.04 25.67
C THR A 154 -11.84 -20.02 26.74
N LEU A 155 -11.61 -20.47 27.97
CA LEU A 155 -11.21 -19.61 29.08
C LEU A 155 -9.81 -19.05 28.87
N VAL A 156 -8.87 -19.86 28.36
CA VAL A 156 -7.51 -19.41 28.01
C VAL A 156 -7.54 -18.34 26.91
N VAL A 157 -8.30 -18.55 25.84
CA VAL A 157 -8.43 -17.57 24.74
C VAL A 157 -9.07 -16.28 25.22
N CYS A 158 -10.16 -16.37 26.01
CA CYS A 158 -10.79 -15.19 26.62
C CYS A 158 -9.83 -14.45 27.54
N PHE A 159 -9.08 -15.17 28.38
CA PHE A 159 -8.13 -14.57 29.30
C PHE A 159 -7.00 -13.84 28.55
N ILE A 160 -6.34 -14.51 27.59
CA ILE A 160 -5.27 -13.89 26.80
C ILE A 160 -5.81 -12.73 25.97
N GLY A 161 -6.98 -12.88 25.37
CA GLY A 161 -7.62 -11.82 24.62
C GLY A 161 -7.90 -10.58 25.49
N ILE A 162 -8.54 -10.76 26.64
CA ILE A 162 -8.96 -9.65 27.50
C ILE A 162 -7.79 -9.01 28.24
N PHE A 163 -6.82 -9.79 28.70
CA PHE A 163 -5.76 -9.29 29.56
C PHE A 163 -4.44 -9.01 28.84
N CYS A 164 -4.16 -9.67 27.70
CA CYS A 164 -2.91 -9.49 26.96
C CYS A 164 -3.11 -8.75 25.64
N ALA A 165 -4.25 -8.91 24.95
CA ALA A 165 -4.48 -8.23 23.67
C ALA A 165 -5.17 -6.86 23.83
N LEU A 166 -6.17 -6.76 24.72
CA LEU A 166 -6.76 -5.47 25.09
C LEU A 166 -5.84 -4.75 26.11
N GLY A 167 -5.23 -3.63 25.70
CA GLY A 167 -4.48 -2.76 26.63
C GLY A 167 -3.18 -2.14 26.12
N PHE A 168 -2.68 -2.56 24.95
CA PHE A 168 -1.40 -2.08 24.39
C PHE A 168 -1.55 -1.08 23.22
N GLU A 169 -2.63 -0.30 23.18
CA GLU A 169 -2.75 0.76 22.15
C GLU A 169 -1.88 1.97 22.51
N THR A 170 -0.84 2.18 21.69
CA THR A 170 0.03 3.35 21.79
C THR A 170 -0.70 4.61 21.30
N ALA A 171 -0.80 5.62 22.17
CA ALA A 171 -1.65 6.80 22.04
C ALA A 171 -1.22 7.86 20.99
N THR A 172 -0.63 7.50 19.86
CA THR A 172 -0.16 8.48 18.86
C THR A 172 -1.06 8.57 17.62
N LYS A 173 -2.18 9.31 17.80
CA LYS A 173 -3.03 10.10 16.87
C LYS A 173 -4.32 9.56 16.18
N GLN A 174 -5.41 10.30 16.49
CA GLN A 174 -6.68 10.68 15.81
C GLN A 174 -7.67 9.60 15.32
N PRO A 175 -8.43 9.01 16.26
CA PRO A 175 -9.85 9.37 16.49
C PRO A 175 -10.09 10.05 17.86
N ASN A 176 -11.30 10.51 18.19
CA ASN A 176 -11.65 10.87 19.58
C ASN A 176 -11.34 9.66 20.50
N GLN A 177 -10.83 9.87 21.72
CA GLN A 177 -10.46 8.76 22.63
C GLN A 177 -11.60 7.75 22.77
N VAL A 178 -12.85 8.24 22.88
CA VAL A 178 -14.04 7.38 22.94
C VAL A 178 -14.26 6.59 21.65
N GLN A 179 -14.10 7.21 20.48
CA GLN A 179 -14.28 6.53 19.19
C GLN A 179 -13.20 5.46 18.97
N HIS A 180 -11.95 5.76 19.32
CA HIS A 180 -10.85 4.81 19.21
C HIS A 180 -11.12 3.58 20.08
N TYR A 181 -11.37 3.77 21.38
CA TYR A 181 -11.68 2.65 22.26
C TYR A 181 -12.93 1.90 21.81
N THR A 182 -14.00 2.59 21.41
CA THR A 182 -15.23 1.93 20.95
C THR A 182 -14.97 1.04 19.74
N VAL A 183 -14.25 1.53 18.73
CA VAL A 183 -13.93 0.75 17.53
C VAL A 183 -13.04 -0.44 17.90
N THR A 184 -12.01 -0.24 18.72
CA THR A 184 -11.12 -1.32 19.15
C THR A 184 -11.87 -2.39 19.92
N PHE A 185 -12.70 -2.04 20.90
CA PHE A 185 -13.48 -3.00 21.67
C PHE A 185 -14.47 -3.78 20.80
N VAL A 186 -15.16 -3.10 19.88
CA VAL A 186 -16.11 -3.76 18.96
C VAL A 186 -15.39 -4.71 18.01
N LEU A 187 -14.31 -4.25 17.38
CA LEU A 187 -13.52 -5.07 16.47
C LEU A 187 -12.92 -6.29 17.19
N PHE A 188 -12.33 -6.05 18.36
CA PHE A 188 -11.77 -7.08 19.21
C PHE A 188 -12.82 -8.12 19.60
N PHE A 189 -14.04 -7.69 19.99
CA PHE A 189 -15.11 -8.60 20.34
C PHE A 189 -15.47 -9.54 19.18
N PHE A 190 -15.62 -9.02 17.96
CA PHE A 190 -15.94 -9.86 16.79
C PHE A 190 -14.80 -10.79 16.41
N ILE A 191 -13.54 -10.34 16.48
CA ILE A 191 -12.36 -11.17 16.21
C ILE A 191 -12.24 -12.28 17.26
N LEU A 192 -12.41 -11.95 18.54
CA LEU A 192 -12.38 -12.91 19.65
C LEU A 192 -13.49 -13.94 19.50
N LEU A 193 -14.72 -13.50 19.19
CA LEU A 193 -15.84 -14.38 18.92
C LEU A 193 -15.53 -15.34 17.75
N GLY A 194 -14.89 -14.84 16.69
CA GLY A 194 -14.39 -15.65 15.58
C GLY A 194 -13.38 -16.71 16.03
N GLY A 195 -12.38 -16.35 16.84
CA GLY A 195 -11.38 -17.29 17.36
C GLY A 195 -11.92 -18.33 18.35
N ILE A 196 -13.02 -18.02 19.03
CA ILE A 196 -13.73 -18.95 19.93
C ILE A 196 -14.62 -19.91 19.13
N THR A 197 -15.38 -19.40 18.16
CA THR A 197 -16.37 -20.18 17.39
C THR A 197 -15.72 -21.06 16.32
N VAL A 198 -14.71 -20.54 15.62
CA VAL A 198 -14.00 -21.28 14.58
C VAL A 198 -12.84 -22.04 15.21
N ARG A 199 -12.83 -23.37 15.05
CA ARG A 199 -11.77 -24.25 15.55
C ARG A 199 -10.84 -24.80 14.46
N SER A 200 -11.06 -24.43 13.21
CA SER A 200 -10.28 -24.94 12.08
C SER A 200 -9.50 -23.83 11.40
N LEU A 201 -8.17 -23.84 11.60
CA LEU A 201 -7.24 -22.96 10.86
C LEU A 201 -7.38 -23.16 9.34
N GLY A 202 -7.60 -24.40 8.91
CA GLY A 202 -7.79 -24.73 7.49
C GLY A 202 -8.99 -24.02 6.86
N LYS A 203 -10.12 -23.91 7.57
CA LYS A 203 -11.29 -23.17 7.10
C LYS A 203 -11.02 -21.67 6.99
N VAL A 204 -10.35 -21.07 7.98
CA VAL A 204 -9.99 -19.64 7.95
C VAL A 204 -9.01 -19.36 6.82
N TYR A 205 -7.94 -20.14 6.68
CA TYR A 205 -6.96 -19.98 5.61
C TYR A 205 -7.54 -20.26 4.23
N GLY A 206 -8.46 -21.23 4.11
CA GLY A 206 -9.15 -21.51 2.86
C GLY A 206 -10.05 -20.37 2.42
N LEU A 207 -10.85 -19.79 3.33
CA LEU A 207 -11.79 -18.73 2.98
C LEU A 207 -11.11 -17.36 2.85
N VAL A 208 -10.41 -16.92 3.89
CA VAL A 208 -9.74 -15.60 3.93
C VAL A 208 -8.55 -15.61 2.96
N GLY A 209 -7.68 -16.62 3.03
CA GLY A 209 -6.58 -16.75 2.09
C GLY A 209 -7.06 -16.90 0.64
N GLY A 210 -8.12 -17.68 0.42
CA GLY A 210 -8.70 -17.90 -0.89
C GLY A 210 -9.33 -16.66 -1.52
N ILE A 211 -10.00 -15.81 -0.75
CA ILE A 211 -10.71 -14.62 -1.28
C ILE A 211 -9.85 -13.37 -1.16
N SER A 212 -9.47 -12.95 0.06
CA SER A 212 -8.79 -11.67 0.25
C SER A 212 -7.32 -11.76 -0.15
N ALA A 213 -6.57 -12.80 0.25
CA ALA A 213 -5.14 -12.85 -0.06
C ALA A 213 -4.89 -13.02 -1.56
N THR A 214 -5.63 -13.89 -2.27
CA THR A 214 -5.50 -14.03 -3.73
C THR A 214 -5.83 -12.74 -4.47
N THR A 215 -6.88 -12.03 -4.03
CA THR A 215 -7.30 -10.77 -4.63
C THR A 215 -6.21 -9.71 -4.47
N LEU A 216 -5.66 -9.58 -3.25
CA LEU A 216 -4.64 -8.58 -2.92
C LEU A 216 -3.26 -8.92 -3.51
N ALA A 217 -2.87 -10.19 -3.53
CA ALA A 217 -1.52 -10.62 -3.92
C ALA A 217 -1.37 -10.92 -5.41
N PHE A 218 -2.44 -11.31 -6.10
CA PHE A 218 -2.37 -11.77 -7.49
C PHE A 218 -3.28 -10.98 -8.43
N ILE A 219 -4.57 -10.83 -8.11
CA ILE A 219 -5.55 -10.24 -9.03
C ILE A 219 -5.33 -8.73 -9.19
N LEU A 220 -5.27 -7.98 -8.08
CA LEU A 220 -5.12 -6.53 -8.10
C LEU A 220 -3.76 -6.07 -8.65
N PRO A 221 -2.62 -6.70 -8.33
CA PRO A 221 -1.34 -6.41 -8.99
C PRO A 221 -1.39 -6.54 -10.51
N SER A 222 -1.98 -7.63 -11.03
CA SER A 222 -2.15 -7.82 -12.47
C SER A 222 -2.99 -6.72 -13.10
N MET A 223 -4.11 -6.37 -12.47
CA MET A 223 -4.99 -5.30 -12.94
C MET A 223 -4.29 -3.93 -12.93
N ALA A 224 -3.55 -3.63 -11.87
CA ALA A 224 -2.77 -2.40 -11.74
C ALA A 224 -1.75 -2.28 -12.86
N TYR A 225 -1.02 -3.35 -13.15
CA TYR A 225 -0.07 -3.37 -14.26
C TYR A 225 -0.74 -3.15 -15.62
N TRP A 226 -1.86 -3.81 -15.89
CA TRP A 226 -2.55 -3.70 -17.19
C TRP A 226 -3.12 -2.32 -17.45
N VAL A 227 -3.82 -1.74 -16.48
CA VAL A 227 -4.43 -0.42 -16.67
C VAL A 227 -3.33 0.64 -16.82
N THR A 228 -2.27 0.59 -16.02
CA THR A 228 -1.16 1.55 -16.12
C THR A 228 -0.35 1.37 -17.40
N SER A 229 -0.09 0.13 -17.83
CA SER A 229 0.60 -0.13 -19.11
C SER A 229 -0.22 0.31 -20.32
N LYS A 230 -1.55 0.17 -20.28
CA LYS A 230 -2.44 0.67 -21.34
C LYS A 230 -2.38 2.19 -21.46
N HIS A 231 -2.44 2.90 -20.33
CA HIS A 231 -2.29 4.36 -20.28
C HIS A 231 -0.93 4.78 -20.83
N TYR A 232 0.15 4.15 -20.36
CA TYR A 232 1.51 4.42 -20.85
C TYR A 232 1.63 4.27 -22.38
N ARG A 233 1.12 3.17 -22.95
CA ARG A 233 1.14 2.94 -24.41
C ARG A 233 0.31 3.97 -25.16
N HIS A 234 -0.81 4.41 -24.61
CA HIS A 234 -1.66 5.41 -25.25
C HIS A 234 -0.98 6.78 -25.28
N SER A 235 -0.45 7.24 -24.14
CA SER A 235 0.28 8.51 -24.04
C SER A 235 1.50 8.55 -24.97
N ARG A 236 2.23 7.43 -25.09
CA ARG A 236 3.37 7.34 -26.00
C ARG A 236 2.98 7.39 -27.48
N LYS A 237 1.86 6.78 -27.86
CA LYS A 237 1.34 6.88 -29.24
C LYS A 237 0.95 8.31 -29.58
N LEU A 238 0.33 9.04 -28.65
CA LEU A 238 -0.02 10.46 -28.82
C LEU A 238 1.24 11.33 -28.99
N SER A 239 2.25 11.14 -28.13
CA SER A 239 3.54 11.86 -28.21
C SER A 239 4.24 11.65 -29.55
N ASN A 240 4.30 10.39 -30.03
CA ASN A 240 4.89 10.05 -31.32
C ASN A 240 4.07 10.60 -32.52
N ALA A 241 2.76 10.74 -32.38
CA ALA A 241 1.89 11.32 -33.41
C ALA A 241 2.08 12.86 -33.51
N SER A 242 2.30 13.53 -32.38
CA SER A 242 2.63 14.97 -32.37
C SER A 242 4.02 15.26 -32.94
N SER A 243 5.02 14.41 -32.70
CA SER A 243 6.38 14.62 -33.22
C SER A 243 6.52 14.31 -34.72
N SER A 244 5.70 13.41 -35.25
CA SER A 244 5.64 13.11 -36.70
C SER A 244 4.82 14.11 -37.51
N SER A 245 3.94 14.90 -36.88
CA SER A 245 3.24 16.00 -37.54
C SER A 245 4.06 17.30 -37.59
N SER A 246 4.97 17.53 -36.63
CA SER A 246 5.91 18.65 -36.66
C SER A 246 7.04 18.55 -37.69
N SER A 247 7.28 17.36 -38.29
CA SER A 247 8.33 17.15 -39.29
C SER A 247 7.85 17.33 -40.75
N SER A 248 6.61 17.76 -40.98
CA SER A 248 6.06 18.06 -42.31
C SER A 248 5.61 19.52 -42.52
N ALA A 249 5.86 20.40 -41.55
CA ALA A 249 5.59 21.84 -41.69
C ALA A 249 6.90 22.59 -41.94
N THR A 250 7.13 22.97 -43.19
CA THR A 250 8.04 24.08 -43.54
C THR A 250 7.63 25.33 -42.73
N PRO A 251 8.60 26.10 -42.17
CA PRO A 251 8.27 27.27 -41.38
C PRO A 251 7.92 28.41 -42.33
N THR A 252 6.67 28.49 -42.75
CA THR A 252 6.15 29.67 -43.44
C THR A 252 4.97 30.23 -42.67
N VAL A 253 5.23 31.44 -42.16
CA VAL A 253 4.27 32.48 -41.83
C VAL A 253 3.66 32.41 -40.42
N ALA A 254 4.32 33.13 -39.54
CA ALA A 254 3.75 33.77 -38.36
C ALA A 254 2.61 34.72 -38.77
N THR A 255 1.36 34.24 -38.94
CA THR A 255 0.18 35.11 -39.01
C THR A 255 -1.12 34.33 -38.76
N ALA A 256 -1.38 33.88 -37.52
CA ALA A 256 -2.71 33.37 -37.16
C ALA A 256 -3.07 33.52 -35.66
N ALA A 257 -2.38 34.38 -34.92
CA ALA A 257 -2.69 34.67 -33.50
C ALA A 257 -3.49 35.99 -33.32
N ALA A 258 -4.13 36.50 -34.38
CA ALA A 258 -4.77 37.82 -34.38
C ALA A 258 -6.29 37.77 -34.70
N ALA A 259 -6.98 36.69 -34.37
CA ALA A 259 -8.44 36.65 -34.51
C ALA A 259 -9.05 35.77 -33.42
N PHE A 260 -9.22 36.33 -32.22
CA PHE A 260 -10.47 36.30 -31.46
C PHE A 260 -10.26 36.92 -30.07
N THR A 261 -10.18 38.25 -30.03
CA THR A 261 -10.49 39.03 -28.83
C THR A 261 -11.29 40.26 -29.28
N SER A 262 -12.61 40.18 -29.20
CA SER A 262 -13.41 41.34 -28.83
C SER A 262 -14.79 40.92 -28.31
N SER A 263 -15.11 41.49 -27.15
CA SER A 263 -16.44 41.77 -26.60
C SER A 263 -17.29 40.59 -26.13
N ILE A 264 -17.35 40.41 -24.80
CA ILE A 264 -18.47 40.86 -23.93
C ILE A 264 -18.09 40.57 -22.46
N GLU A 265 -18.12 41.60 -21.62
CA GLU A 265 -18.16 41.59 -20.15
C GLU A 265 -19.46 42.36 -19.74
N PRO A 266 -19.91 42.40 -18.47
CA PRO A 266 -20.09 41.33 -17.46
C PRO A 266 -21.50 41.43 -16.79
N THR A 267 -21.86 40.53 -15.88
CA THR A 267 -22.81 40.87 -14.80
C THR A 267 -22.40 40.17 -13.49
N LEU A 268 -21.98 40.99 -12.52
CA LEU A 268 -21.72 40.61 -11.14
C LEU A 268 -23.04 40.30 -10.39
N THR A 269 -23.02 39.26 -9.57
CA THR A 269 -23.50 39.36 -8.17
C THR A 269 -22.46 38.74 -7.24
N GLN A 270 -22.05 39.56 -6.28
CA GLN A 270 -21.06 39.35 -5.22
C GLN A 270 -21.53 38.22 -4.27
N SER A 271 -20.65 37.42 -3.64
CA SER A 271 -19.88 37.84 -2.45
C SER A 271 -18.50 37.19 -2.32
N SER A 272 -17.53 38.08 -2.03
CA SER A 272 -16.16 37.97 -1.51
C SER A 272 -15.97 37.00 -0.33
N THR A 273 -14.84 36.31 -0.17
CA THR A 273 -13.49 36.84 0.25
C THR A 273 -12.34 36.06 -0.40
N LEU A 274 -11.57 36.62 -1.35
CA LEU A 274 -10.32 37.40 -1.18
C LEU A 274 -9.14 36.59 -0.62
N TYR A 275 -8.27 36.06 -1.49
CA TYR A 275 -6.81 36.20 -1.37
C TYR A 275 -6.13 36.23 -2.75
N HIS A 276 -5.13 37.10 -2.81
CA HIS A 276 -4.51 37.71 -3.97
C HIS A 276 -3.52 36.77 -4.67
N GLY A 277 -3.57 36.72 -6.00
CA GLY A 277 -2.60 35.98 -6.80
C GLY A 277 -1.27 36.69 -7.00
N ILE A 278 -0.27 35.93 -7.45
CA ILE A 278 0.72 36.37 -8.42
C ILE A 278 0.82 35.28 -9.49
N SER A 279 0.39 35.62 -10.70
CA SER A 279 0.54 34.86 -11.92
C SER A 279 1.95 35.04 -12.45
N SER A 280 2.65 33.93 -12.72
CA SER A 280 3.75 33.89 -13.68
C SER A 280 3.53 32.69 -14.60
N SER A 281 3.07 32.99 -15.80
CA SER A 281 2.98 32.09 -16.94
C SER A 281 4.38 31.62 -17.36
N ASN A 282 4.58 30.31 -17.51
CA ASN A 282 5.28 29.69 -18.62
C ASN A 282 5.05 28.16 -18.64
N ASN A 283 4.99 27.62 -19.87
CA ASN A 283 4.49 26.32 -20.30
C ASN A 283 4.94 25.04 -19.55
N THR A 284 4.08 24.02 -19.73
CA THR A 284 4.34 22.58 -19.99
C THR A 284 4.00 21.59 -18.86
N TYR A 285 3.35 20.49 -19.27
CA TYR A 285 2.85 19.34 -18.52
C TYR A 285 1.54 19.52 -17.72
N SER A 286 0.42 19.32 -18.43
CA SER A 286 -0.88 19.03 -17.83
C SER A 286 -0.89 17.59 -17.28
N GLY A 287 -0.26 17.39 -16.12
CA GLY A 287 -0.60 16.28 -15.25
C GLY A 287 -2.00 16.51 -14.69
N TYR A 288 -2.87 15.50 -14.76
CA TYR A 288 -4.19 15.55 -14.14
C TYR A 288 -4.04 15.59 -12.61
N TYR A 289 -3.81 16.78 -12.06
CA TYR A 289 -3.97 17.01 -10.64
C TYR A 289 -5.47 16.99 -10.34
N LEU A 290 -5.96 15.88 -9.77
CA LEU A 290 -7.15 15.95 -8.93
C LEU A 290 -6.80 16.87 -7.76
N THR A 291 -7.20 18.14 -7.89
CA THR A 291 -7.21 19.08 -6.78
C THR A 291 -8.36 18.65 -5.87
N THR A 292 -8.04 17.83 -4.87
CA THR A 292 -8.91 17.65 -3.71
C THR A 292 -8.95 18.98 -2.95
N THR A 293 -9.93 19.80 -3.29
CA THR A 293 -10.41 20.83 -2.39
C THR A 293 -11.19 20.15 -1.26
N GLU A 294 -10.96 20.64 -0.05
CA GLU A 294 -11.55 20.27 1.23
C GLU A 294 -10.97 19.06 1.99
N ASP A 295 -10.41 19.42 3.15
CA ASP A 295 -10.11 18.59 4.31
C ASP A 295 -11.21 17.59 4.65
N LYS A 296 -11.16 16.41 4.02
CA LYS A 296 -11.67 15.17 4.60
C LYS A 296 -10.68 14.06 4.31
N GLN A 297 -9.67 13.95 5.16
CA GLN A 297 -8.95 12.70 5.27
C GLN A 297 -9.97 11.60 5.65
N PRO A 298 -10.09 10.51 4.88
CA PRO A 298 -10.91 9.38 5.30
C PRO A 298 -10.34 8.80 6.60
N ILE A 299 -11.23 8.43 7.52
CA ILE A 299 -10.94 8.00 8.91
C ILE A 299 -10.04 6.74 8.99
N TRP A 300 -9.75 6.10 7.87
CA TRP A 300 -9.09 4.79 7.79
C TRP A 300 -7.90 4.80 6.82
N ASP A 301 -7.05 5.83 6.85
CA ASP A 301 -5.72 5.74 6.21
C ASP A 301 -4.89 4.68 6.97
N VAL A 302 -5.19 3.41 6.69
CA VAL A 302 -4.52 2.23 7.24
C VAL A 302 -3.23 2.10 6.47
N ALA A 303 -2.16 2.63 7.06
CA ALA A 303 -0.82 2.17 6.76
C ALA A 303 -0.83 0.65 6.84
N SER A 304 -0.48 0.00 5.74
CA SER A 304 -0.15 -1.42 5.70
C SER A 304 0.80 -1.69 6.88
N THR A 305 0.28 -2.32 7.93
CA THR A 305 0.99 -2.59 9.17
C THR A 305 2.20 -3.46 8.85
N SER A 306 3.35 -2.82 8.81
CA SER A 306 4.64 -3.46 8.99
C SER A 306 5.28 -2.72 10.15
N SER A 307 5.47 -3.49 11.23
CA SER A 307 5.77 -3.10 12.60
C SER A 307 6.70 -1.88 12.71
N SER A 308 6.17 -0.76 13.22
CA SER A 308 7.02 0.25 13.85
C SER A 308 7.39 -0.28 15.23
N SER A 309 8.44 -1.11 15.30
CA SER A 309 9.06 -1.50 16.57
C SER A 309 9.64 -0.24 17.19
N ARG A 310 8.93 0.26 18.21
CA ARG A 310 9.31 1.41 19.02
C ARG A 310 10.17 0.91 20.18
N THR A 311 11.48 1.18 20.13
CA THR A 311 12.35 1.16 21.30
C THR A 311 13.08 2.51 21.40
N PRO A 312 13.01 3.21 22.55
CA PRO A 312 13.83 4.38 22.80
C PRO A 312 15.14 3.88 23.42
N TYR A 313 16.15 3.65 22.61
CA TYR A 313 17.52 3.55 23.11
C TYR A 313 18.36 4.56 22.35
N TYR A 314 18.87 5.54 23.12
CA TYR A 314 20.04 6.32 22.75
C TYR A 314 21.14 5.33 22.41
N VAL A 315 21.44 5.22 21.12
CA VAL A 315 22.72 4.69 20.66
C VAL A 315 23.34 5.86 19.92
N ASP A 316 24.45 6.32 20.47
CA ASP A 316 25.25 7.41 19.94
C ASP A 316 25.50 7.22 18.44
N GLU A 317 25.30 8.31 17.71
CA GLU A 317 25.66 8.43 16.30
C GLU A 317 27.16 8.25 16.16
N GLU A 318 27.60 7.09 15.68
CA GLU A 318 28.83 6.95 14.91
C GLU A 318 28.66 5.69 14.05
N ASP A 319 29.02 5.80 12.76
CA ASP A 319 28.87 4.80 11.69
C ASP A 319 27.51 4.72 10.99
N ALA A 320 26.95 5.89 10.63
CA ALA A 320 26.27 5.98 9.34
C ALA A 320 27.34 5.92 8.26
N SER A 321 27.46 4.79 7.56
CA SER A 321 28.17 4.76 6.28
C SER A 321 27.42 5.65 5.29
N THR A 322 27.76 6.94 5.33
CA THR A 322 27.48 7.92 4.31
C THR A 322 28.10 7.43 3.01
N VAL A 323 27.33 6.70 2.21
CA VAL A 323 27.49 6.81 0.77
C VAL A 323 27.12 8.26 0.45
N GLY A 324 28.14 9.04 0.11
CA GLY A 324 28.08 10.49 -0.01
C GLY A 324 26.82 10.97 -0.70
N GLY A 325 25.91 11.56 0.09
CA GLY A 325 24.91 12.45 -0.42
C GLY A 325 25.57 13.81 -0.62
N ASP A 326 26.28 13.96 -1.73
CA ASP A 326 26.49 15.31 -2.24
C ASP A 326 25.10 15.95 -2.39
N PRO A 327 24.92 17.22 -1.98
CA PRO A 327 23.69 17.93 -2.32
C PRO A 327 23.64 17.90 -3.84
N LEU A 328 22.71 17.13 -4.39
CA LEU A 328 22.39 17.21 -5.80
C LEU A 328 22.12 18.70 -6.04
N SER A 329 23.08 19.32 -6.74
CA SER A 329 22.81 20.38 -7.70
C SER A 329 21.44 20.10 -8.29
N ASP A 330 20.64 21.13 -8.50
CA ASP A 330 19.52 21.06 -9.43
C ASP A 330 20.13 20.65 -10.78
N GLY A 331 20.39 19.37 -10.95
CA GLY A 331 20.78 18.78 -12.19
C GLY A 331 19.51 18.85 -13.01
N GLU A 332 19.59 19.53 -14.14
CA GLU A 332 18.87 19.07 -15.32
C GLU A 332 18.71 17.55 -15.19
N MET A 333 17.50 17.09 -14.90
CA MET A 333 17.15 15.70 -15.12
C MET A 333 17.31 15.54 -16.61
N ASP A 334 18.41 14.92 -17.03
CA ASP A 334 18.57 14.50 -18.41
C ASP A 334 17.36 13.62 -18.74
N ASP A 335 16.44 14.15 -19.55
CA ASP A 335 15.16 13.55 -19.95
C ASP A 335 15.32 12.15 -20.61
N GLU A 336 16.56 11.69 -20.85
CA GLU A 336 16.87 10.45 -21.55
C GLU A 336 16.86 9.19 -20.66
N ASP A 337 17.12 9.29 -19.34
CA ASP A 337 17.20 8.11 -18.45
C ASP A 337 15.87 7.75 -17.77
N ASP A 338 14.98 8.71 -17.54
CA ASP A 338 13.64 8.48 -16.96
C ASP A 338 12.75 7.68 -17.93
N ASP A 339 13.06 7.77 -19.22
CA ASP A 339 12.33 7.14 -20.30
C ASP A 339 12.47 5.61 -20.31
N GLN A 340 13.46 5.03 -19.62
CA GLN A 340 13.66 3.57 -19.51
C GLN A 340 12.90 2.91 -18.36
N ILE A 341 12.59 3.64 -17.30
CA ILE A 341 11.95 3.08 -16.11
C ILE A 341 10.48 2.75 -16.41
N GLY A 342 10.20 1.46 -16.53
CA GLY A 342 8.83 0.96 -16.56
C GLY A 342 8.16 0.85 -17.92
N LYS A 343 8.92 0.79 -19.03
CA LYS A 343 8.37 0.37 -20.33
C LYS A 343 7.63 -0.97 -20.18
N PRO A 344 6.39 -1.09 -20.69
CA PRO A 344 5.70 -2.37 -20.66
C PRO A 344 6.44 -3.36 -21.57
N THR A 345 6.89 -4.46 -20.98
CA THR A 345 7.58 -5.55 -21.69
C THR A 345 6.61 -6.70 -21.94
N LEU A 346 6.85 -7.44 -23.04
CA LEU A 346 6.07 -8.63 -23.37
C LEU A 346 6.12 -9.69 -22.26
N PHE A 347 7.26 -9.82 -21.59
CA PHE A 347 7.41 -10.70 -20.43
C PHE A 347 6.44 -10.33 -19.30
N LEU A 348 6.37 -9.04 -18.93
CA LEU A 348 5.48 -8.58 -17.88
C LEU A 348 4.00 -8.68 -18.28
N ASP A 349 3.66 -8.47 -19.55
CA ASP A 349 2.30 -8.70 -20.04
C ASP A 349 1.87 -10.17 -19.87
N ILE A 350 2.74 -11.12 -20.26
CA ILE A 350 2.49 -12.56 -20.13
C ILE A 350 2.36 -12.93 -18.66
N MET A 351 3.27 -12.45 -17.82
CA MET A 351 3.21 -12.72 -16.39
C MET A 351 1.96 -12.14 -15.74
N ALA A 352 1.47 -10.98 -16.17
CA ALA A 352 0.22 -10.40 -15.65
C ALA A 352 -0.98 -11.30 -15.96
N VAL A 353 -1.04 -11.88 -17.17
CA VAL A 353 -2.05 -12.88 -17.54
C VAL A 353 -1.97 -14.11 -16.63
N ILE A 354 -0.76 -14.69 -16.50
CA ILE A 354 -0.53 -15.90 -15.69
C ILE A 354 -0.94 -15.65 -14.24
N LEU A 355 -0.50 -14.52 -13.67
CA LEU A 355 -0.78 -14.14 -12.29
C LEU A 355 -2.29 -13.92 -12.06
N PHE A 356 -2.99 -13.31 -13.01
CA PHE A 356 -4.44 -13.11 -12.94
C PHE A 356 -5.21 -14.43 -12.98
N ILE A 357 -4.87 -15.31 -13.94
CA ILE A 357 -5.48 -16.64 -14.06
C ILE A 357 -5.20 -17.47 -12.81
N TRP A 358 -3.95 -17.48 -12.35
CA TRP A 358 -3.55 -18.19 -11.14
C TRP A 358 -4.34 -17.71 -9.92
N GLY A 359 -4.47 -16.39 -9.73
CA GLY A 359 -5.26 -15.82 -8.64
C GLY A 359 -6.71 -16.30 -8.66
N PHE A 360 -7.34 -16.33 -9.84
CA PHE A 360 -8.73 -16.80 -9.96
C PHE A 360 -8.86 -18.32 -9.74
N VAL A 361 -7.93 -19.12 -10.26
CA VAL A 361 -7.90 -20.57 -10.05
C VAL A 361 -7.77 -20.89 -8.55
N VAL A 362 -6.81 -20.27 -7.86
CA VAL A 362 -6.62 -20.48 -6.42
C VAL A 362 -7.87 -20.06 -5.66
N MET A 363 -8.46 -18.91 -5.98
CA MET A 363 -9.69 -18.44 -5.32
C MET A 363 -10.84 -19.46 -5.47
N VAL A 364 -11.10 -19.94 -6.68
CA VAL A 364 -12.18 -20.92 -6.92
C VAL A 364 -11.90 -22.24 -6.20
N LEU A 365 -10.67 -22.76 -6.27
CA LEU A 365 -10.30 -24.01 -5.61
C LEU A 365 -10.39 -23.91 -4.09
N SER A 366 -9.93 -22.79 -3.51
CA SER A 366 -9.97 -22.55 -2.07
C SER A 366 -11.40 -22.44 -1.55
N VAL A 367 -12.25 -21.66 -2.22
CA VAL A 367 -13.66 -21.52 -1.82
C VAL A 367 -14.41 -22.85 -1.98
N SER A 368 -14.20 -23.56 -3.10
CA SER A 368 -14.85 -24.86 -3.34
C SER A 368 -14.44 -25.90 -2.29
N SER A 369 -13.15 -25.92 -1.91
CA SER A 369 -12.62 -26.84 -0.89
C SER A 369 -13.23 -26.58 0.50
N VAL A 370 -13.49 -25.32 0.85
CA VAL A 370 -14.16 -24.98 2.12
C VAL A 370 -15.62 -25.38 2.09
N LEU A 371 -16.32 -25.15 0.97
CA LEU A 371 -17.75 -25.47 0.83
C LEU A 371 -18.02 -26.98 0.72
N SER A 372 -17.05 -27.78 0.26
CA SER A 372 -17.20 -29.24 0.15
C SER A 372 -16.89 -29.99 1.45
N GLN A 373 -16.56 -29.30 2.54
CA GLN A 373 -16.18 -29.88 3.84
C GLN A 373 -17.34 -29.96 4.85
N ASP A 374 -18.57 -29.67 4.41
CA ASP A 374 -19.82 -29.96 5.13
C ASP A 374 -20.44 -31.26 4.61
#